data_AF-A0A3N4I7V5-F1
#
_entry.id   AF-A0A3N4I7V5-F1
#
_cell.length_a   1.000
_cell.length_b   1.000
_cell.length_c   1.000
_cell.angle_alpha   90.00
_cell.angle_beta   90.00
_cell.angle_gamma   90.00
#
_symmetry.space_group_name_H-M   'P 1'
#
loop_
_entity.id
_entity.type
_entity.pdbx_description
1 polymer ?
#
loop_
_entity_poly.entity_id
_entity_poly.type
_entity_poly.pdbx_seq_one_letter_code
_entity_poly.pdbx_strand_id
1 'polypeptide(L)'
;MQEYFHSLPFGTLDPSNFGGHGGDYLYDFYVRIHTPDMQRTSGRSSNYHYPHFFQPFLNDYIRLYINHLTPYLNHLRDTKPWILHSNHDPRNDFKLILENVGAIVQRKNANGEWEKINKGQIRTMTFILRDLLAEMSSLLGLETENEELRYREIRRTSSRGLLLVNRLGARSRFFGSQRLSDLMDKYMAPSEEEVNWDVVRGIEAATRLREDTEPGRFH
;
A
#
# COMPACT_ATOMS: atom_id res chain seq x y z
N MET A 1 6.36 -18.00 -7.82
CA MET A 1 5.00 -17.46 -8.10
C MET A 1 4.13 -18.45 -8.85
N GLN A 2 4.59 -19.10 -9.92
CA GLN A 2 3.97 -20.37 -10.35
C GLN A 2 3.88 -21.36 -9.17
N GLU A 3 4.94 -21.44 -8.35
CA GLU A 3 4.93 -22.18 -7.07
C GLU A 3 3.82 -21.76 -6.10
N TYR A 4 3.40 -20.49 -6.08
CA TYR A 4 2.30 -20.04 -5.21
C TYR A 4 0.95 -20.59 -5.69
N PHE A 5 0.71 -20.50 -7.01
CA PHE A 5 -0.48 -21.10 -7.63
C PHE A 5 -0.53 -22.62 -7.47
N HIS A 6 0.64 -23.27 -7.41
CA HIS A 6 0.76 -24.69 -7.13
C HIS A 6 0.72 -25.04 -5.63
N SER A 7 1.01 -24.09 -4.74
CA SER A 7 0.89 -24.26 -3.28
C SER A 7 -0.51 -23.96 -2.75
N LEU A 8 -1.36 -23.32 -3.55
CA LEU A 8 -2.79 -23.27 -3.25
C LEU A 8 -3.32 -24.71 -3.23
N PRO A 9 -4.08 -25.13 -2.20
CA PRO A 9 -4.55 -26.50 -2.09
C PRO A 9 -5.28 -26.90 -3.37
N PHE A 10 -4.77 -27.91 -4.07
CA PHE A 10 -5.48 -28.51 -5.20
C PHE A 10 -6.85 -29.00 -4.70
N GLY A 11 -7.91 -28.32 -5.13
CA GLY A 11 -9.28 -28.69 -4.76
C GLY A 11 -9.99 -27.79 -3.74
N THR A 12 -9.36 -26.74 -3.19
CA THR A 12 -10.15 -25.64 -2.58
C THR A 12 -10.79 -24.83 -3.70
N LEU A 13 -12.04 -25.21 -3.98
CA LEU A 13 -12.93 -24.70 -5.00
C LEU A 13 -12.97 -23.16 -4.97
N ASP A 14 -12.56 -22.57 -6.08
CA ASP A 14 -12.68 -21.15 -6.44
C ASP A 14 -11.96 -20.15 -5.50
N PRO A 15 -10.86 -19.52 -5.97
CA PRO A 15 -10.22 -18.38 -5.31
C PRO A 15 -11.17 -17.25 -4.92
N SER A 16 -12.35 -17.14 -5.57
CA SER A 16 -13.41 -16.20 -5.20
C SER A 16 -13.99 -16.44 -3.80
N ASN A 17 -13.81 -17.64 -3.21
CA ASN A 17 -14.27 -17.99 -1.87
C ASN A 17 -13.37 -17.48 -0.74
N PHE A 18 -12.17 -16.96 -1.04
CA PHE A 18 -11.27 -16.40 -0.02
C PHE A 18 -11.59 -14.93 0.35
N GLY A 19 -12.62 -14.35 -0.28
CA GLY A 19 -13.22 -13.06 0.09
C GLY A 19 -14.74 -13.18 0.10
N GLY A 20 -15.38 -12.89 1.23
CA GLY A 20 -16.85 -13.00 1.34
C GLY A 20 -17.60 -12.21 0.25
N HIS A 21 -18.65 -12.83 -0.33
CA HIS A 21 -19.66 -12.32 -1.27
C HIS A 21 -19.24 -11.46 -2.49
N GLY A 22 -17.95 -11.22 -2.69
CA GLY A 22 -17.37 -10.69 -3.92
C GLY A 22 -15.93 -11.14 -3.95
N GLY A 23 -15.54 -11.86 -5.01
CA GLY A 23 -14.22 -12.46 -5.15
C GLY A 23 -13.09 -11.53 -4.73
N ASP A 24 -12.05 -12.09 -4.11
CA ASP A 24 -10.94 -11.32 -3.56
C ASP A 24 -10.38 -10.38 -4.63
N TYR A 25 -10.74 -9.10 -4.50
CA TYR A 25 -10.49 -8.10 -5.54
C TYR A 25 -9.00 -8.05 -5.91
N LEU A 26 -8.12 -8.29 -4.95
CA LEU A 26 -6.67 -8.24 -5.14
C LEU A 26 -6.14 -9.48 -5.87
N TYR A 27 -6.81 -10.63 -5.75
CA TYR A 27 -6.56 -11.78 -6.59
C TYR A 27 -7.01 -11.52 -8.03
N ASP A 28 -8.24 -11.04 -8.21
CA ASP A 28 -8.75 -10.64 -9.53
C ASP A 28 -7.85 -9.59 -10.18
N PHE A 29 -7.35 -8.67 -9.35
CA PHE A 29 -6.42 -7.64 -9.72
C PHE A 29 -5.08 -8.21 -10.22
N TYR A 30 -4.50 -9.15 -9.47
CA TYR A 30 -3.28 -9.85 -9.85
C TYR A 30 -3.45 -10.60 -11.18
N VAL A 31 -4.50 -11.42 -11.30
CA VAL A 31 -4.79 -12.19 -12.52
C VAL A 31 -4.91 -11.26 -13.73
N ARG A 32 -5.57 -10.12 -13.56
CA ARG A 32 -5.69 -9.09 -14.59
C ARG A 32 -4.35 -8.50 -15.03
N ILE A 33 -3.43 -8.23 -14.11
CA ILE A 33 -2.09 -7.72 -14.47
C ILE A 33 -1.25 -8.80 -15.18
N HIS A 34 -1.36 -10.06 -14.75
CA HIS A 34 -0.42 -11.12 -15.14
C HIS A 34 -0.93 -12.09 -16.19
N THR A 35 -2.19 -12.03 -16.61
CA THR A 35 -2.77 -12.93 -17.62
C THR A 35 -3.28 -12.13 -18.83
N PRO A 36 -2.43 -11.93 -19.87
CA PRO A 36 -2.81 -11.19 -21.08
C PRO A 36 -4.06 -11.74 -21.78
N ASP A 37 -4.29 -13.06 -21.73
CA ASP A 37 -5.41 -13.70 -22.42
C ASP A 37 -6.77 -13.46 -21.74
N MET A 38 -6.81 -13.25 -20.41
CA MET A 38 -8.05 -12.88 -19.71
C MET A 38 -8.51 -11.45 -20.03
N GLN A 39 -7.59 -10.60 -20.51
CA GLN A 39 -7.92 -9.25 -20.98
C GLN A 39 -8.72 -9.29 -22.29
N ARG A 40 -8.56 -10.33 -23.10
CA ARG A 40 -9.26 -10.51 -24.38
C ARG A 40 -10.68 -11.06 -24.21
N THR A 41 -10.88 -12.02 -23.30
CA THR A 41 -12.16 -12.73 -23.15
C THR A 41 -13.21 -11.95 -22.36
N SER A 42 -12.80 -11.11 -21.41
CA SER A 42 -13.74 -10.37 -20.55
C SER A 42 -14.31 -9.09 -21.20
N GLY A 43 -13.82 -8.69 -22.37
CA GLY A 43 -14.13 -7.39 -23.01
C GLY A 43 -13.72 -6.17 -22.17
N ARG A 44 -13.18 -6.38 -20.97
CA ARG A 44 -12.65 -5.39 -20.05
C ARG A 44 -11.14 -5.54 -20.09
N SER A 45 -10.51 -4.83 -21.02
CA SER A 45 -9.07 -4.59 -20.95
C SER A 45 -8.74 -4.13 -19.54
N SER A 46 -8.00 -4.94 -18.78
CA SER A 46 -7.48 -4.53 -17.49
C SER A 46 -6.40 -3.51 -17.78
N ASN A 47 -6.89 -2.29 -17.86
CA ASN A 47 -6.20 -1.08 -18.20
C ASN A 47 -5.26 -0.66 -17.06
N TYR A 48 -4.53 -1.58 -16.42
CA TYR A 48 -3.58 -1.23 -15.39
C TYR A 48 -2.19 -1.21 -15.99
N HIS A 49 -1.62 -0.01 -16.11
CA HIS A 49 -0.21 0.15 -16.45
C HIS A 49 0.56 0.55 -15.21
N TYR A 50 1.53 -0.28 -14.82
CA TYR A 50 2.42 -0.01 -13.70
C TYR A 50 3.78 0.40 -14.22
N PRO A 51 4.29 1.57 -13.81
CA PRO A 51 5.66 1.94 -14.11
C PRO A 51 6.64 0.85 -13.66
N HIS A 52 7.63 0.54 -14.50
CA HIS A 52 8.56 -0.56 -14.29
C HIS A 52 9.26 -0.50 -12.90
N PHE A 53 9.50 0.70 -12.38
CA PHE A 53 10.13 0.90 -11.08
C PHE A 53 9.27 0.47 -9.88
N PHE A 54 7.95 0.35 -10.01
CA PHE A 54 7.09 -0.19 -8.96
C PHE A 54 6.90 -1.71 -9.05
N GLN A 55 7.34 -2.36 -10.13
CA GLN A 55 7.14 -3.81 -10.32
C GLN A 55 7.68 -4.68 -9.17
N PRO A 56 8.88 -4.42 -8.61
CA PRO A 56 9.36 -5.19 -7.46
C PRO A 56 8.42 -5.07 -6.26
N PHE A 57 7.97 -3.85 -5.96
CA PHE A 57 7.03 -3.59 -4.88
C PHE A 57 5.70 -4.32 -5.09
N LEU A 58 5.14 -4.32 -6.30
CA LEU A 58 3.84 -4.96 -6.58
C LEU A 58 3.87 -6.45 -6.26
N ASN A 59 4.95 -7.14 -6.63
CA ASN A 59 5.09 -8.56 -6.37
C ASN A 59 5.12 -8.86 -4.87
N ASP A 60 5.94 -8.13 -4.11
CA ASP A 60 6.04 -8.32 -2.67
C ASP A 60 4.74 -7.93 -1.97
N TYR A 61 4.07 -6.89 -2.46
CA TYR A 61 2.79 -6.43 -1.95
C TYR A 61 1.67 -7.44 -2.13
N ILE A 62 1.55 -8.00 -3.33
CA ILE A 62 0.54 -9.00 -3.62
C ILE A 62 0.84 -10.29 -2.83
N ARG A 63 2.11 -10.68 -2.71
CA ARG A 63 2.50 -11.82 -1.86
C ARG A 63 2.13 -11.59 -0.40
N LEU A 64 2.44 -10.41 0.16
CA LEU A 64 2.09 -10.09 1.55
C LEU A 64 0.57 -10.16 1.75
N TYR A 65 -0.18 -9.55 0.84
CA TYR A 65 -1.63 -9.51 0.90
C TYR A 65 -2.22 -10.93 0.91
N ILE A 66 -1.81 -11.74 -0.08
CA ILE A 66 -2.36 -13.06 -0.32
C ILE A 66 -1.92 -14.06 0.77
N ASN A 67 -0.63 -14.07 1.13
CA ASN A 67 -0.07 -15.10 2.02
C ASN A 67 -0.29 -14.80 3.50
N HIS A 68 -0.47 -13.53 3.87
CA HIS A 68 -0.49 -13.13 5.27
C HIS A 68 -1.75 -12.34 5.63
N LEU A 69 -2.06 -11.25 4.91
CA LEU A 69 -3.17 -10.37 5.31
C LEU A 69 -4.54 -11.05 5.16
N THR A 70 -4.84 -11.64 4.00
CA THR A 70 -6.13 -12.32 3.77
C THR A 70 -6.34 -13.48 4.74
N PRO A 71 -5.39 -14.42 4.91
CA PRO A 71 -5.52 -15.50 5.89
C PRO A 71 -5.74 -14.99 7.31
N TYR A 72 -5.00 -13.97 7.74
CA TYR A 72 -5.18 -13.36 9.05
C TYR A 72 -6.59 -12.79 9.25
N LEU A 73 -7.11 -12.04 8.28
CA LEU A 73 -8.45 -11.44 8.40
C LEU A 73 -9.57 -12.48 8.33
N ASN A 74 -9.39 -13.56 7.57
CA ASN A 74 -10.32 -14.68 7.56
C ASN A 74 -10.29 -15.42 8.91
N HIS A 75 -9.10 -15.66 9.47
CA HIS A 75 -8.97 -16.22 10.81
C HIS A 75 -9.65 -15.36 11.88
N LEU A 76 -9.46 -14.04 11.85
CA LEU A 76 -10.15 -13.12 12.77
C LEU A 76 -11.66 -13.16 12.58
N ARG A 77 -12.15 -13.27 11.34
CA ARG A 77 -13.59 -13.37 11.06
C ARG A 77 -14.20 -14.60 11.71
N ASP A 78 -13.50 -15.73 11.65
CA ASP A 78 -14.00 -17.00 12.15
C ASP A 78 -13.89 -17.09 13.67
N THR A 79 -12.82 -16.54 14.26
CA THR A 79 -12.53 -16.69 15.69
C THR A 79 -12.95 -15.51 16.56
N LYS A 80 -12.90 -14.29 16.02
CA LYS A 80 -13.12 -13.03 16.75
C LYS A 80 -13.87 -12.02 15.87
N PRO A 81 -15.07 -12.35 15.36
CA PRO A 81 -15.80 -11.51 14.40
C PRO A 81 -16.08 -10.09 14.93
N TRP A 82 -16.14 -9.91 16.25
CA TRP A 82 -16.39 -8.61 16.85
C TRP A 82 -15.27 -7.59 16.63
N ILE A 83 -14.03 -8.05 16.42
CA ILE A 83 -12.89 -7.19 16.07
C ILE A 83 -13.11 -6.54 14.69
N LEU A 84 -13.83 -7.23 13.80
CA LEU A 84 -14.11 -6.78 12.44
C LEU A 84 -15.36 -5.88 12.31
N HIS A 85 -16.04 -5.53 13.41
CA HIS A 85 -17.21 -4.65 13.37
C HIS A 85 -16.91 -3.21 12.92
N SER A 86 -15.64 -2.86 12.69
CA SER A 86 -15.31 -1.56 12.12
C SER A 86 -15.72 -1.49 10.65
N ASN A 87 -16.32 -0.38 10.23
CA ASN A 87 -16.69 -0.13 8.83
C ASN A 87 -15.48 -0.01 7.88
N HIS A 88 -14.26 -0.20 8.38
CA HIS A 88 -13.03 0.03 7.64
C HIS A 88 -12.20 -1.25 7.56
N ASP A 89 -12.28 -1.89 6.40
CA ASP A 89 -11.50 -3.09 6.08
C ASP A 89 -10.12 -2.69 5.52
N PRO A 90 -9.00 -3.08 6.14
CA PRO A 90 -7.66 -2.73 5.66
C PRO A 90 -7.37 -3.27 4.25
N ARG A 91 -8.10 -4.30 3.78
CA ARG A 91 -8.00 -4.77 2.38
C ARG A 91 -8.42 -3.69 1.38
N ASN A 92 -9.34 -2.82 1.75
CA ASN A 92 -9.75 -1.70 0.90
C ASN A 92 -8.63 -0.67 0.77
N ASP A 93 -7.93 -0.36 1.85
CA ASP A 93 -6.74 0.51 1.77
C ASP A 93 -5.69 -0.12 0.87
N PHE A 94 -5.48 -1.44 1.01
CA PHE A 94 -4.51 -2.14 0.22
C PHE A 94 -4.82 -2.09 -1.28
N LYS A 95 -6.09 -2.29 -1.62
CA LYS A 95 -6.62 -2.13 -2.98
C LYS A 95 -6.38 -0.73 -3.50
N LEU A 96 -6.77 0.29 -2.74
CA LEU A 96 -6.69 1.69 -3.17
C LEU A 96 -5.24 2.14 -3.37
N ILE A 97 -4.30 1.65 -2.56
CA ILE A 97 -2.87 1.88 -2.78
C ILE A 97 -2.45 1.35 -4.15
N LEU A 98 -2.80 0.11 -4.51
CA LEU A 98 -2.46 -0.43 -5.83
C LEU A 98 -3.10 0.38 -6.95
N GLU A 99 -4.37 0.76 -6.82
CA GLU A 99 -5.07 1.58 -7.81
C GLU A 99 -4.45 2.97 -7.97
N ASN A 100 -3.88 3.53 -6.91
CA ASN A 100 -3.21 4.84 -6.93
C ASN A 100 -1.78 4.78 -7.47
N VAL A 101 -1.07 3.67 -7.23
CA VAL A 101 0.27 3.41 -7.78
C VAL A 101 0.19 2.97 -9.25
N GLY A 102 -0.96 2.42 -9.66
CA GLY A 102 -1.23 2.04 -11.04
C GLY A 102 -1.86 3.16 -11.85
N ALA A 103 -1.53 3.25 -13.13
CA ALA A 103 -2.33 4.01 -14.09
C ALA A 103 -3.56 3.18 -14.47
N ILE A 104 -4.75 3.54 -13.99
CA ILE A 104 -6.00 3.05 -14.59
C ILE A 104 -6.16 3.74 -15.97
N VAL A 105 -5.73 3.07 -17.04
CA VAL A 105 -5.77 3.49 -18.46
C VAL A 105 -7.19 3.81 -18.94
N GLN A 106 -8.26 3.37 -18.25
CA GLN A 106 -9.63 3.84 -18.56
C GLN A 106 -9.82 5.35 -18.30
N ARG A 107 -8.98 5.97 -17.46
CA ARG A 107 -8.89 7.42 -17.41
C ARG A 107 -7.89 7.84 -18.47
N LYS A 108 -8.39 8.34 -19.61
CA LYS A 108 -7.65 8.79 -20.82
C LYS A 108 -6.42 9.69 -20.60
N ASN A 109 -6.09 10.05 -19.36
CA ASN A 109 -4.97 10.92 -19.00
C ASN A 109 -3.85 10.18 -18.25
N ALA A 110 -4.03 8.90 -17.89
CA ALA A 110 -3.11 8.22 -16.97
C ALA A 110 -1.72 7.91 -17.57
N ASN A 111 -1.61 7.79 -18.90
CA ASN A 111 -0.33 7.51 -19.56
C ASN A 111 0.62 8.73 -19.53
N GLY A 112 0.11 9.96 -19.40
CA GLY A 112 0.92 11.18 -19.31
C GLY A 112 1.10 11.72 -17.89
N GLU A 113 0.44 11.15 -16.88
CA GLU A 113 0.53 11.65 -15.50
C GLU A 113 1.77 11.08 -14.78
N TRP A 114 2.15 9.83 -15.08
CA TRP A 114 3.38 9.24 -14.53
C TRP A 114 4.65 9.85 -15.13
N GLU A 115 4.59 10.31 -16.38
CA GLU A 115 5.69 11.05 -17.03
C GLU A 115 5.97 12.40 -16.34
N LYS A 116 4.98 12.96 -15.64
CA LYS A 116 5.12 14.21 -14.87
C LYS A 116 5.67 13.98 -13.47
N ILE A 117 5.69 12.74 -12.98
CA ILE A 117 6.26 12.45 -11.67
C ILE A 117 7.78 12.50 -11.79
N ASN A 118 8.41 13.37 -11.01
CA ASN A 118 9.87 13.47 -11.00
C ASN A 118 10.51 12.27 -10.27
N LYS A 119 11.82 12.09 -10.46
CA LYS A 119 12.56 10.96 -9.89
C LYS A 119 12.51 10.93 -8.35
N GLY A 120 12.53 12.08 -7.68
CA GLY A 120 12.49 12.12 -6.21
C GLY A 120 11.14 11.71 -5.64
N GLN A 121 10.03 12.07 -6.29
CA GLN A 121 8.69 11.57 -5.96
C GLN A 121 8.61 10.05 -6.11
N ILE A 122 9.13 9.50 -7.22
CA ILE A 122 9.19 8.05 -7.45
C ILE A 122 9.99 7.36 -6.33
N ARG A 123 11.15 7.90 -5.98
CA ARG A 123 11.98 7.38 -4.87
C ARG A 123 11.25 7.43 -3.54
N THR A 124 10.64 8.57 -3.22
CA THR A 124 9.89 8.78 -1.96
C THR A 124 8.73 7.80 -1.84
N MET A 125 7.93 7.66 -2.91
CA MET A 125 6.85 6.68 -2.95
C MET A 125 7.38 5.26 -2.78
N THR A 126 8.46 4.90 -3.48
CA THR A 126 9.07 3.56 -3.37
C THR A 126 9.54 3.28 -1.94
N PHE A 127 10.13 4.26 -1.27
CA PHE A 127 10.56 4.12 0.13
C PHE A 127 9.35 3.88 1.05
N ILE A 128 8.34 4.74 0.98
CA ILE A 128 7.12 4.64 1.80
C ILE A 128 6.40 3.31 1.58
N LEU A 129 6.33 2.86 0.33
CA LEU A 129 5.69 1.60 -0.02
C LEU A 129 6.46 0.39 0.53
N ARG A 130 7.80 0.43 0.54
CA ARG A 130 8.63 -0.61 1.16
C ARG A 130 8.52 -0.60 2.68
N ASP A 131 8.55 0.58 3.29
CA ASP A 131 8.42 0.75 4.73
C ASP A 131 7.06 0.25 5.21
N LEU A 132 5.98 0.62 4.50
CA LEU A 132 4.63 0.10 4.72
C LEU A 132 4.60 -1.43 4.67
N LEU A 133 5.25 -2.04 3.69
CA LEU A 133 5.31 -3.51 3.59
C LEU A 133 6.06 -4.13 4.76
N ALA A 134 7.19 -3.55 5.17
CA ALA A 134 7.97 -4.03 6.29
C ALA A 134 7.18 -3.94 7.60
N GLU A 135 6.56 -2.79 7.88
CA GLU A 135 5.71 -2.59 9.06
C GLU A 135 4.54 -3.57 9.08
N MET A 136 3.83 -3.72 7.94
CA MET A 136 2.70 -4.64 7.83
C MET A 136 3.14 -6.10 8.01
N SER A 137 4.29 -6.49 7.45
CA SER A 137 4.84 -7.84 7.63
C SER A 137 5.19 -8.10 9.09
N SER A 138 5.80 -7.11 9.76
CA SER A 138 6.12 -7.20 11.19
C SER A 138 4.86 -7.34 12.04
N LEU A 139 3.83 -6.53 11.78
CA LEU A 139 2.55 -6.62 12.50
C LEU A 139 1.86 -7.97 12.28
N LEU A 140 1.85 -8.49 11.05
CA LEU A 140 1.26 -9.79 10.74
C LEU A 140 2.05 -10.98 11.32
N GLY A 141 3.37 -10.84 11.44
CA GLY A 141 4.25 -11.84 12.05
C GLY A 141 4.35 -11.77 13.57
N LEU A 142 3.76 -10.76 14.22
CA LEU A 142 3.80 -10.59 15.66
C LEU A 142 2.94 -11.64 16.36
N GLU A 143 3.55 -12.48 17.20
CA GLU A 143 2.84 -13.35 18.13
C GLU A 143 2.29 -12.51 19.30
N THR A 144 0.97 -12.48 19.46
CA THR A 144 0.31 -11.69 20.53
C THR A 144 -1.05 -12.27 20.87
N GLU A 145 -1.43 -12.20 22.14
CA GLU A 145 -2.78 -12.55 22.58
C GLU A 145 -3.78 -11.41 22.29
N ASN A 146 -3.28 -10.17 22.18
CA ASN A 146 -4.09 -8.97 21.97
C ASN A 146 -4.32 -8.71 20.48
N GLU A 147 -5.16 -9.55 19.88
CA GLU A 147 -5.55 -9.45 18.47
C GLU A 147 -6.24 -8.14 18.10
N GLU A 148 -6.96 -7.54 19.05
CA GLU A 148 -7.65 -6.28 18.81
C GLU A 148 -6.65 -5.15 18.57
N LEU A 149 -5.60 -5.07 19.40
CA LEU A 149 -4.52 -4.11 19.22
C LEU A 149 -3.77 -4.35 17.90
N ARG A 150 -3.43 -5.61 17.60
CA ARG A 150 -2.76 -5.97 16.34
C ARG A 150 -3.58 -5.54 15.13
N TYR A 151 -4.88 -5.84 15.11
CA TYR A 151 -5.78 -5.42 14.05
C TYR A 151 -5.89 -3.89 13.94
N ARG A 152 -5.97 -3.18 15.08
CA ARG A 152 -6.01 -1.71 15.12
C ARG A 152 -4.76 -1.08 14.51
N GLU A 153 -3.58 -1.62 14.84
CA GLU A 153 -2.32 -1.14 14.26
C GLU A 153 -2.21 -1.46 12.77
N ILE A 154 -2.60 -2.66 12.34
CA ILE A 154 -2.70 -3.01 10.91
C ILE A 154 -3.55 -2.00 10.15
N ARG A 155 -4.72 -1.65 10.70
CA ARG A 155 -5.62 -0.65 10.10
C ARG A 155 -5.00 0.74 10.06
N ARG A 156 -4.39 1.18 11.17
CA ARG A 156 -3.72 2.47 11.26
C ARG A 156 -2.61 2.58 10.22
N THR A 157 -1.79 1.55 10.12
CA THR A 157 -0.68 1.45 9.19
C THR A 157 -1.16 1.46 7.73
N SER A 158 -2.19 0.66 7.38
CA SER A 158 -2.76 0.65 6.03
C SER A 158 -3.34 2.01 5.63
N SER A 159 -4.09 2.65 6.52
CA SER A 159 -4.69 3.97 6.27
C SER A 159 -3.65 5.07 6.14
N ARG A 160 -2.58 5.02 6.96
CA ARG A 160 -1.44 5.94 6.85
C ARG A 160 -0.72 5.76 5.51
N GLY A 161 -0.46 4.52 5.11
CA GLY A 161 0.13 4.20 3.81
C GLY A 161 -0.71 4.76 2.65
N LEU A 162 -2.02 4.53 2.67
CA LEU A 162 -2.94 5.05 1.65
C LEU A 162 -2.93 6.58 1.60
N LEU A 163 -2.98 7.25 2.76
CA LEU A 163 -2.94 8.71 2.83
C LEU A 163 -1.65 9.26 2.22
N LEU A 164 -0.50 8.65 2.53
CA LEU A 164 0.80 9.07 2.00
C LEU A 164 0.87 8.86 0.48
N VAL A 165 0.44 7.70 -0.02
CA VAL A 165 0.38 7.42 -1.46
C VAL A 165 -0.54 8.41 -2.18
N ASN A 166 -1.70 8.73 -1.62
CA ASN A 166 -2.61 9.73 -2.17
C ASN A 166 -1.97 11.14 -2.22
N ARG A 167 -1.20 11.50 -1.20
CA ARG A 167 -0.52 12.81 -1.11
C ARG A 167 0.73 12.91 -1.98
N LEU A 168 1.31 11.80 -2.42
CA LEU A 168 2.55 11.77 -3.20
C LEU A 168 2.35 11.36 -4.67
N GLY A 169 1.26 10.65 -4.95
CA GLY A 169 0.96 10.13 -6.29
C GLY A 169 0.73 11.22 -7.32
N ALA A 170 0.57 10.79 -8.58
CA ALA A 170 0.48 11.68 -9.75
C ALA A 170 -0.57 12.79 -9.64
N ARG A 171 -1.62 12.55 -8.84
CA ARG A 171 -2.73 13.50 -8.62
C ARG A 171 -2.44 14.57 -7.57
N SER A 172 -1.30 14.49 -6.87
CA SER A 172 -0.97 15.42 -5.81
C SER A 172 -0.52 16.75 -6.38
N ARG A 173 -1.27 17.80 -6.04
CA ARG A 173 -0.88 19.20 -6.30
C ARG A 173 0.28 19.65 -5.42
N PHE A 174 0.57 18.95 -4.33
CA PHE A 174 1.54 19.37 -3.31
C PHE A 174 2.98 19.04 -3.67
N PHE A 175 3.21 18.00 -4.49
CA PHE A 175 4.54 17.45 -4.74
C PHE A 175 5.12 17.75 -6.13
N GLY A 176 4.49 18.66 -6.89
CA GLY A 176 5.02 19.12 -8.18
C GLY A 176 6.22 20.08 -8.08
N SER A 177 6.64 20.48 -6.88
CA SER A 177 7.78 21.39 -6.70
C SER A 177 9.11 20.64 -6.81
N GLN A 178 9.91 20.98 -7.83
CA GLN A 178 11.28 20.46 -7.97
C GLN A 178 12.11 20.68 -6.69
N ARG A 179 11.98 21.86 -6.07
CA ARG A 179 12.67 22.18 -4.82
C ARG A 179 12.33 21.21 -3.68
N LEU A 180 11.06 20.81 -3.56
CA LEU A 180 10.65 19.84 -2.54
C LEU A 180 11.21 18.46 -2.84
N SER A 181 11.22 18.06 -4.12
CA SER A 181 11.86 16.80 -4.55
C SER A 181 13.35 16.79 -4.18
N ASP A 182 14.09 17.85 -4.51
CA ASP A 182 15.52 17.94 -4.21
C ASP A 182 15.79 17.92 -2.71
N LEU A 183 14.92 18.53 -1.90
CA LEU A 183 15.00 18.45 -0.45
C LEU A 183 14.77 17.02 0.05
N MET A 184 13.73 16.34 -0.45
CA MET A 184 13.44 14.95 -0.07
C MET A 184 14.57 13.99 -0.47
N ASP A 185 15.16 14.19 -1.64
CA ASP A 185 16.31 13.40 -2.09
C ASP A 185 17.52 13.57 -1.16
N LYS A 186 17.75 14.78 -0.63
CA LYS A 186 18.80 15.01 0.38
C LYS A 186 18.49 14.33 1.72
N TYR A 187 17.24 14.34 2.17
CA TYR A 187 16.87 13.63 3.41
C TYR A 187 16.93 12.11 3.28
N MET A 188 16.62 11.58 2.09
CA MET A 188 16.65 10.14 1.82
C MET A 188 17.99 9.66 1.29
N ALA A 189 19.00 10.54 1.22
CA ALA A 189 20.33 10.15 0.77
C ALA A 189 20.87 9.08 1.73
N PRO A 190 21.40 7.96 1.20
CA PRO A 190 21.88 6.85 2.02
C PRO A 190 23.15 7.19 2.84
N SER A 191 23.75 8.38 2.67
CA SER A 191 24.84 8.88 3.49
C SER A 191 24.32 9.91 4.51
N GLU A 192 24.59 9.67 5.79
CA GLU A 192 24.28 10.59 6.90
C GLU A 192 24.89 11.99 6.71
N GLU A 193 25.95 12.11 5.90
CA GLU A 193 26.65 13.36 5.61
C GLU A 193 25.84 14.35 4.76
N GLU A 194 24.81 13.90 4.01
CA GLU A 194 23.98 14.78 3.16
C GLU A 194 22.61 15.09 3.76
N VAL A 195 22.27 14.47 4.90
CA VAL A 195 21.03 14.77 5.62
C VAL A 195 21.14 16.17 6.22
N ASN A 196 20.22 17.05 5.83
CA ASN A 196 20.15 18.39 6.39
C ASN A 196 19.54 18.35 7.80
N TRP A 197 20.38 18.00 8.79
CA TRP A 197 20.00 17.85 10.19
C TRP A 197 19.35 19.09 10.79
N ASP A 198 19.56 20.29 10.25
CA ASP A 198 18.93 21.51 10.74
C ASP A 198 17.43 21.54 10.46
N VAL A 199 17.01 21.02 9.31
CA VAL A 199 15.59 20.91 9.00
C VAL A 199 14.95 19.73 9.72
N VAL A 200 15.67 18.60 9.88
CA VAL A 200 15.18 17.50 10.73
C VAL A 200 14.88 18.02 12.13
N ARG A 201 15.84 18.75 12.72
CA ARG A 201 15.67 19.42 14.02
C ARG A 201 14.56 20.46 14.01
N GLY A 202 14.40 21.21 12.93
CA GLY A 202 13.33 22.20 12.77
C GLY A 202 11.93 21.58 12.71
N ILE A 203 11.76 20.47 11.97
CA ILE A 203 10.50 19.73 11.88
C ILE A 203 10.18 19.09 13.22
N GLU A 204 11.17 18.50 13.90
CA GLU A 204 11.01 17.92 15.23
C GLU A 204 10.57 18.98 16.24
N ALA A 205 11.24 20.14 16.27
CA ALA A 205 10.87 21.26 17.14
C ALA A 205 9.44 21.75 16.86
N ALA A 206 9.06 21.90 15.59
CA ALA A 206 7.69 22.29 15.21
C ALA A 206 6.65 21.25 15.60
N THR A 207 6.99 19.96 15.50
CA THR A 207 6.11 18.85 15.89
C THR A 207 5.87 18.84 17.39
N ARG A 208 6.94 18.94 18.19
CA ARG A 208 6.84 19.06 19.65
C ARG A 208 6.00 20.24 20.07
N LEU A 209 6.22 21.41 19.45
CA LEU A 209 5.46 22.62 19.77
C LEU A 209 3.96 22.44 19.47
N ARG A 210 3.63 21.73 18.38
CA ARG A 210 2.24 21.40 18.04
C ARG A 210 1.63 20.41 19.05
N GLU A 211 2.36 19.38 19.44
CA GLU A 211 1.93 18.40 20.45
C GLU A 211 1.68 19.04 21.82
N ASP A 212 2.55 19.97 22.23
CA ASP A 212 2.41 20.75 23.47
C ASP A 212 1.19 21.68 23.45
N THR A 213 0.83 22.22 22.27
CA THR A 213 -0.34 23.10 22.11
C THR A 213 -1.68 22.36 21.96
N GLU A 214 -1.67 21.08 21.59
CA GLU A 214 -2.89 20.26 21.42
C GLU A 214 -2.86 18.98 22.29
N PRO A 215 -2.67 19.07 23.61
CA PRO A 215 -2.60 17.90 24.48
C PRO A 215 -3.95 17.18 24.49
N GLY A 216 -3.99 15.97 23.91
CA GLY A 216 -5.17 15.08 23.92
C GLY A 216 -5.82 14.83 22.56
N ARG A 217 -5.33 15.41 21.46
CA ARG A 217 -5.90 15.17 20.11
C ARG A 217 -5.37 13.92 19.40
N PHE A 218 -4.31 13.32 19.92
CA PHE A 218 -3.57 12.23 19.27
C PHE A 218 -3.37 10.97 20.15
N HIS A 219 -4.07 10.90 21.29
CA HIS A 219 -4.12 9.69 22.14
C HIS A 219 -5.43 8.94 21.94
#